data_AF-A0A4Y9FJV0-F1
#
_entry.id   AF-A0A4Y9FJV0-F1
#
_cell.length_a   1.000
_cell.length_b   1.000
_cell.length_c   1.000
_cell.angle_alpha   90.00
_cell.angle_beta   90.00
_cell.angle_gamma   90.00
#
_symmetry.space_group_name_H-M   'P 1'
#
loop_
_entity.id
_entity.type
_entity.pdbx_description
1 polymer ?
#
loop_
_entity_poly.entity_id
_entity_poly.type
_entity_poly.pdbx_seq_one_letter_code
_entity_poly.pdbx_strand_id
1 'polypeptide(L)'
;MKKYKNLLKVVGYLLLVFILNRPLFYLIQYQEALTSLTAWATSLLYLFLVLGVTVWLWRTYRAQTVAQALRWKDLGLALLFGLLARIVAVVGTVLILLASGQATSANDAALFGIVGELRDGFFPIAILFLLYTSLLAPIVEEIVFRGMFIQLLFKNSSRWLAWLLSSTLFALMHFIHLHP
;
A
#
# COMPACT_ATOMS: atom_id res chain seq x y z
N MET A 1 -10.54 -16.69 23.99
CA MET A 1 -9.26 -17.10 23.37
C MET A 1 -9.19 -16.89 21.85
N LYS A 2 -10.16 -17.38 21.04
CA LYS A 2 -10.13 -17.25 19.56
C LYS A 2 -10.09 -15.79 19.06
N LYS A 3 -10.89 -14.90 19.66
CA LYS A 3 -10.90 -13.46 19.34
C LYS A 3 -9.53 -12.80 19.57
N TYR A 4 -8.88 -13.07 20.71
CA TYR A 4 -7.53 -12.56 21.01
C TYR A 4 -6.48 -13.06 20.02
N LYS A 5 -6.53 -14.36 19.65
CA LYS A 5 -5.63 -14.90 18.61
C LYS A 5 -5.84 -14.23 17.25
N ASN A 6 -7.09 -13.95 16.87
CA ASN A 6 -7.40 -13.25 15.63
C ASN A 6 -6.92 -11.80 15.65
N LEU A 7 -7.08 -11.10 16.79
CA LEU A 7 -6.55 -9.75 16.97
C LEU A 7 -5.03 -9.73 16.83
N LEU A 8 -4.32 -10.66 17.49
CA LEU A 8 -2.87 -10.75 17.39
C LEU A 8 -2.40 -11.02 15.96
N LYS A 9 -3.12 -11.87 15.21
CA LYS A 9 -2.83 -12.10 13.79
C LYS A 9 -2.98 -10.81 12.97
N VAL A 10 -4.07 -10.07 13.18
CA VAL A 10 -4.30 -8.80 12.48
C VAL A 10 -3.20 -7.79 12.80
N VAL A 11 -2.85 -7.63 14.07
CA VAL A 11 -1.72 -6.76 14.48
C VAL A 11 -0.43 -7.21 13.78
N GLY A 12 -0.14 -8.51 13.76
CA GLY A 12 1.01 -9.06 13.04
C GLY A 12 1.01 -8.75 11.54
N TYR A 13 -0.15 -8.85 10.87
CA TYR A 13 -0.26 -8.49 9.46
C TYR A 13 -0.09 -6.99 9.22
N LEU A 14 -0.61 -6.14 10.10
CA LEU A 14 -0.43 -4.68 9.99
C LEU A 14 1.04 -4.27 10.18
N LEU A 15 1.71 -4.87 11.17
CA LEU A 15 3.16 -4.69 11.36
C LEU A 15 3.95 -5.20 10.17
N LEU A 16 3.54 -6.32 9.57
CA LEU A 16 4.18 -6.85 8.36
C LEU A 16 4.09 -5.85 7.19
N VAL A 17 2.92 -5.24 6.93
CA VAL A 17 2.78 -4.20 5.89
C VAL A 17 3.75 -3.04 6.16
N PHE A 18 3.82 -2.59 7.42
CA PHE A 18 4.74 -1.53 7.82
C PHE A 18 6.21 -1.90 7.56
N ILE A 19 6.62 -3.12 7.94
CA ILE A 19 7.99 -3.61 7.76
C ILE A 19 8.32 -3.78 6.27
N LEU A 20 7.38 -4.26 5.44
CA LEU A 20 7.60 -4.46 4.02
C LEU A 20 7.87 -3.15 3.28
N ASN A 21 7.25 -2.05 3.68
CA ASN A 21 7.44 -0.74 3.05
C ASN A 21 8.84 -0.14 3.33
N ARG A 22 9.42 -0.39 4.51
CA ARG A 22 10.64 0.32 4.97
C ARG A 22 11.89 0.11 4.11
N PRO A 23 12.25 -1.12 3.67
CA PRO A 23 13.46 -1.33 2.89
C PRO A 23 13.50 -0.55 1.57
N LEU A 24 12.35 -0.37 0.90
CA LEU A 24 12.29 0.40 -0.34
C LEU A 24 12.66 1.87 -0.11
N PHE A 25 12.16 2.49 0.96
CA PHE A 25 12.54 3.86 1.31
C PHE A 25 14.04 3.99 1.56
N TYR A 26 14.65 3.05 2.28
CA TYR A 26 16.10 3.06 2.52
C TYR A 26 16.91 2.86 1.23
N LEU A 27 16.43 2.01 0.31
CA LEU A 27 17.09 1.83 -0.99
C LEU A 27 17.09 3.12 -1.79
N ILE A 28 15.99 3.88 -1.79
CA ILE A 28 15.89 5.17 -2.49
C ILE A 28 16.78 6.21 -1.81
N GLN A 29 16.70 6.34 -0.49
CA GLN A 29 17.44 7.34 0.28
C GLN A 29 18.97 7.18 0.17
N TYR A 30 19.46 5.94 0.12
CA TYR A 30 20.90 5.63 0.12
C TYR A 30 21.42 5.15 -1.24
N GLN A 31 20.64 5.29 -2.33
CA GLN A 31 21.02 4.75 -3.63
C GLN A 31 22.34 5.28 -4.18
N GLU A 32 22.70 6.53 -3.89
CA GLU A 32 23.95 7.15 -4.37
C GLU A 32 25.20 6.49 -3.76
N ALA A 33 25.07 5.89 -2.58
CA ALA A 33 26.16 5.17 -1.91
C ALA A 33 26.32 3.73 -2.42
N LEU A 34 25.39 3.24 -3.24
CA LEU A 34 25.41 1.86 -3.74
C LEU A 34 26.21 1.77 -5.04
N THR A 35 27.06 0.74 -5.13
CA THR A 35 27.59 0.29 -6.42
C THR A 35 26.45 -0.29 -7.28
N SER A 36 26.65 -0.32 -8.61
CA SER A 36 25.66 -0.91 -9.54
C SER A 36 25.31 -2.36 -9.18
N LEU A 37 26.31 -3.20 -8.87
CA LEU A 37 26.09 -4.59 -8.48
C LEU A 37 25.24 -4.68 -7.20
N THR A 38 25.57 -3.89 -6.18
CA THR A 38 24.82 -3.89 -4.92
C THR A 38 23.39 -3.39 -5.11
N ALA A 39 23.18 -2.35 -5.92
CA ALA A 39 21.84 -1.83 -6.21
C ALA A 39 20.95 -2.87 -6.92
N TRP A 40 21.49 -3.58 -7.92
CA TRP A 40 20.78 -4.67 -8.58
C TRP A 40 20.49 -5.83 -7.62
N ALA A 41 21.49 -6.28 -6.87
CA ALA A 41 21.36 -7.40 -5.95
C ALA A 41 20.31 -7.13 -4.86
N THR A 42 20.34 -5.94 -4.24
CA THR A 42 19.37 -5.57 -3.20
C THR A 42 17.97 -5.35 -3.77
N SER A 43 17.85 -4.75 -4.96
CA SER A 43 16.56 -4.55 -5.63
C SER A 43 15.89 -5.88 -5.97
N LEU A 44 16.64 -6.83 -6.54
CA LEU A 44 16.14 -8.16 -6.86
C LEU A 44 15.80 -8.95 -5.60
N LEU A 45 16.66 -8.91 -4.57
CA LEU A 45 16.40 -9.58 -3.29
C LEU A 45 15.10 -9.07 -2.66
N TYR A 46 14.92 -7.75 -2.62
CA TYR A 46 13.69 -7.14 -2.08
C TYR A 46 12.47 -7.53 -2.92
N LEU A 47 12.57 -7.50 -4.24
CA LEU A 47 11.48 -7.92 -5.13
C LEU A 47 11.07 -9.38 -4.86
N PHE A 48 12.01 -10.31 -4.78
CA PHE A 48 11.72 -11.71 -4.49
C PHE A 48 11.10 -11.89 -3.10
N LEU A 49 11.58 -11.16 -2.10
CA LEU A 49 11.01 -11.18 -0.75
C LEU A 49 9.55 -10.71 -0.77
N VAL A 50 9.27 -9.55 -1.37
CA VAL A 50 7.90 -9.01 -1.42
C VAL A 50 6.99 -9.94 -2.22
N LEU A 51 7.44 -10.47 -3.35
CA LEU A 51 6.67 -11.45 -4.13
C LEU A 51 6.37 -12.70 -3.30
N GLY A 52 7.37 -13.24 -2.60
CA GLY A 52 7.20 -14.39 -1.71
C GLY A 52 6.18 -14.13 -0.62
N VAL A 53 6.25 -12.97 0.04
CA VAL A 53 5.29 -12.56 1.07
C VAL A 53 3.90 -12.34 0.48
N THR A 54 3.79 -11.71 -0.69
CA THR A 54 2.52 -11.50 -1.40
C THR A 54 1.85 -12.83 -1.74
N VAL A 55 2.60 -13.80 -2.28
CA VAL A 55 2.12 -15.15 -2.57
C VAL A 55 1.69 -15.88 -1.29
N TRP A 56 2.47 -15.76 -0.21
CA TRP A 56 2.13 -16.36 1.07
C TRP A 56 0.85 -15.76 1.68
N LEU A 57 0.70 -14.43 1.66
CA LEU A 57 -0.51 -13.73 2.10
C LEU A 57 -1.71 -14.16 1.27
N TRP A 58 -1.56 -14.21 -0.06
CA TRP A 58 -2.61 -14.68 -0.97
C TRP A 58 -3.05 -16.10 -0.66
N ARG A 59 -2.11 -17.04 -0.48
CA ARG A 59 -2.41 -18.44 -0.12
C ARG A 59 -3.12 -18.53 1.23
N THR A 60 -2.66 -17.76 2.21
CA THR A 60 -3.24 -17.71 3.56
C THR A 60 -4.66 -17.15 3.55
N TYR A 61 -4.90 -16.14 2.73
CA TYR A 61 -6.23 -15.55 2.51
C TYR A 61 -7.16 -16.55 1.82
N ARG A 62 -6.73 -17.16 0.71
CA ARG A 62 -7.52 -18.16 -0.03
C ARG A 62 -7.88 -19.39 0.80
N ALA A 63 -7.03 -19.81 1.73
CA ALA A 63 -7.35 -20.92 2.64
C ALA A 63 -8.54 -20.60 3.58
N GLN A 64 -8.86 -19.31 3.77
CA GLN A 64 -9.89 -18.84 4.70
C GLN A 64 -11.12 -18.26 4.01
N THR A 65 -11.09 -18.12 2.67
CA THR A 65 -12.15 -17.49 1.87
C THR A 65 -12.32 -18.20 0.52
N VAL A 66 -13.57 -18.33 0.06
CA VAL A 66 -13.84 -18.72 -1.33
C VAL A 66 -13.57 -17.49 -2.21
N ALA A 67 -12.41 -17.45 -2.84
CA ALA A 67 -12.06 -16.37 -3.77
C ALA A 67 -13.05 -16.38 -4.95
N GLN A 68 -13.67 -15.23 -5.20
CA GLN A 68 -14.53 -15.05 -6.37
C GLN A 68 -13.67 -14.77 -7.60
N ALA A 69 -14.06 -15.32 -8.75
CA ALA A 69 -13.40 -15.04 -10.02
C ALA A 69 -13.62 -13.58 -10.42
N LEU A 70 -12.59 -12.93 -10.93
CA LEU A 70 -12.68 -11.58 -11.49
C LEU A 70 -13.58 -11.61 -12.73
N ARG A 71 -14.60 -10.76 -12.77
CA ARG A 71 -15.49 -10.60 -13.94
C ARG A 71 -15.18 -9.28 -14.62
N TRP A 72 -15.51 -9.19 -15.91
CA TRP A 72 -15.39 -7.95 -16.69
C TRP A 72 -16.14 -6.76 -16.06
N LYS A 73 -17.28 -7.03 -15.41
CA LYS A 73 -18.03 -6.01 -14.66
C LYS A 73 -17.22 -5.42 -13.51
N ASP A 74 -16.41 -6.24 -12.85
CA ASP A 74 -15.58 -5.82 -11.72
C ASP A 74 -14.44 -4.91 -12.22
N LEU A 75 -13.89 -5.16 -13.41
CA LEU A 75 -12.93 -4.26 -14.07
C LEU A 75 -13.58 -2.91 -14.44
N GLY A 76 -14.79 -2.93 -14.99
CA GLY A 76 -15.54 -1.70 -15.30
C GLY A 76 -15.84 -0.86 -14.05
N LEU A 77 -16.19 -1.52 -12.94
CA LEU A 77 -16.37 -0.86 -11.63
C LEU A 77 -15.05 -0.30 -11.10
N ALA A 78 -13.96 -1.06 -11.18
CA ALA A 78 -12.64 -0.58 -10.76
C ALA A 78 -12.21 0.67 -11.54
N LEU A 79 -12.42 0.69 -12.85
CA LEU A 79 -12.15 1.85 -13.70
C LEU A 79 -13.04 3.04 -13.31
N LEU A 80 -14.36 2.82 -13.14
CA LEU A 80 -15.30 3.87 -12.74
C LEU A 80 -14.91 4.50 -11.40
N PHE A 81 -14.65 3.67 -10.37
CA PHE A 81 -14.24 4.17 -9.06
C PHE A 81 -12.85 4.82 -9.10
N GLY A 82 -11.94 4.34 -9.95
CA GLY A 82 -10.66 5.00 -10.19
C GLY A 82 -10.81 6.41 -10.78
N LEU A 83 -11.71 6.58 -11.75
CA LEU A 83 -12.02 7.90 -12.32
C LEU A 83 -12.70 8.82 -11.29
N LEU A 84 -13.66 8.30 -10.52
CA LEU A 84 -14.30 9.05 -9.44
C LEU A 84 -13.29 9.48 -8.37
N ALA A 85 -12.37 8.59 -7.98
CA ALA A 85 -11.29 8.91 -7.06
C ALA A 85 -10.40 10.03 -7.61
N ARG A 86 -10.16 10.07 -8.93
CA ARG A 86 -9.41 11.17 -9.57
C ARG A 86 -10.14 12.51 -9.47
N ILE A 87 -11.46 12.52 -9.64
CA ILE A 87 -12.28 13.73 -9.46
C ILE A 87 -12.17 14.21 -8.01
N VAL A 88 -12.31 13.31 -7.04
CA VAL A 88 -12.17 13.64 -5.61
C VAL A 88 -10.78 14.21 -5.31
N ALA A 89 -9.72 13.62 -5.87
CA ALA A 89 -8.36 14.12 -5.70
C ALA A 89 -8.19 15.55 -6.24
N VAL A 90 -8.70 15.84 -7.45
CA VAL A 90 -8.63 17.19 -8.04
C VAL A 90 -9.40 18.20 -7.20
N VAL A 91 -10.63 17.86 -6.78
CA VAL A 91 -11.42 18.71 -5.89
C VAL A 91 -10.69 18.96 -4.57
N GLY A 92 -10.09 17.93 -3.98
CA GLY A 92 -9.26 18.05 -2.78
C GLY A 92 -8.08 19.00 -2.96
N THR A 93 -7.34 18.90 -4.08
CA THR A 93 -6.25 19.82 -4.41
C THR A 93 -6.74 21.26 -4.55
N VAL A 94 -7.88 21.49 -5.21
CA VAL A 94 -8.47 22.84 -5.33
C VAL A 94 -8.83 23.39 -3.94
N LEU A 95 -9.43 22.58 -3.08
CA LEU A 95 -9.76 23.00 -1.71
C LEU A 95 -8.51 23.36 -0.90
N ILE A 96 -7.43 22.58 -1.03
CA ILE A 96 -6.13 22.91 -0.42
C ILE A 96 -5.61 24.25 -0.93
N LEU A 97 -5.61 24.46 -2.25
CA LEU A 97 -5.17 25.72 -2.86
C LEU A 97 -5.96 26.91 -2.33
N LEU A 98 -7.28 26.79 -2.24
CA LEU A 98 -8.14 27.85 -1.72
C LEU A 98 -7.91 28.11 -0.21
N ALA A 99 -7.61 27.07 0.57
CA ALA A 99 -7.46 27.18 2.02
C ALA A 99 -6.05 27.61 2.47
N SER A 100 -5.00 27.16 1.78
CA SER A 100 -3.60 27.36 2.20
C SER A 100 -2.73 28.11 1.19
N GLY A 101 -3.24 28.35 -0.02
CA GLY A 101 -2.46 28.91 -1.13
C GLY A 101 -1.50 27.90 -1.79
N GLN A 102 -1.48 26.63 -1.35
CA GLN A 102 -0.58 25.62 -1.89
C GLN A 102 -1.21 24.88 -3.07
N ALA A 103 -0.46 24.75 -4.18
CA ALA A 103 -0.93 24.06 -5.38
C ALA A 103 -0.90 22.53 -5.29
N THR A 104 -0.29 21.98 -4.23
CA THR A 104 -0.09 20.54 -4.03
C THR A 104 -0.52 20.12 -2.63
N SER A 105 -0.96 18.87 -2.48
CA SER A 105 -1.16 18.28 -1.16
C SER A 105 0.18 17.86 -0.53
N ALA A 106 0.22 17.67 0.79
CA ALA A 106 1.40 17.13 1.47
C ALA A 106 1.82 15.76 0.91
N ASN A 107 0.84 14.96 0.47
CA ASN A 107 1.11 13.66 -0.17
C ASN A 107 1.75 13.83 -1.56
N ASP A 108 1.25 14.78 -2.37
CA ASP A 108 1.85 15.09 -3.67
C ASP A 108 3.29 15.58 -3.51
N ALA A 109 3.54 16.45 -2.52
CA ALA A 109 4.88 16.95 -2.22
C ALA A 109 5.85 15.82 -1.83
N ALA A 110 5.42 14.88 -0.99
CA ALA A 110 6.22 13.71 -0.62
C ALA A 110 6.53 12.83 -1.84
N LEU A 111 5.53 12.56 -2.70
CA LEU A 111 5.73 11.79 -3.92
C LEU A 111 6.68 12.49 -4.89
N PHE A 112 6.57 13.80 -5.07
CA PHE A 112 7.50 14.55 -5.93
C PHE A 112 8.92 14.55 -5.40
N GLY A 113 9.11 14.59 -4.07
CA GLY A 113 10.42 14.41 -3.44
C GLY A 113 11.04 13.06 -3.82
N ILE A 114 10.28 11.98 -3.66
CA ILE A 114 10.73 10.62 -4.00
C ILE A 114 11.04 10.49 -5.51
N VAL A 115 10.18 11.06 -6.37
CA VAL A 115 10.41 11.06 -7.82
C VAL A 115 11.67 11.84 -8.18
N GLY A 116 11.95 12.95 -7.48
CA GLY A 116 13.20 13.69 -7.62
C GLY A 116 14.42 12.81 -7.33
N GLU A 117 14.43 12.13 -6.17
CA GLU A 117 15.49 11.20 -5.79
C GLU A 117 15.65 10.05 -6.80
N LEU A 118 14.56 9.55 -7.37
CA LEU A 118 14.58 8.47 -8.36
C LEU A 118 15.01 8.92 -9.76
N ARG A 119 14.73 10.17 -10.15
CA ARG A 119 15.03 10.71 -11.48
C ARG A 119 16.53 10.74 -11.75
N ASP A 120 17.29 11.18 -10.77
CA ASP A 120 18.74 11.26 -10.84
C ASP A 120 19.43 10.00 -10.26
N GLY A 121 18.61 9.02 -9.85
CA GLY A 121 18.99 7.81 -9.17
C GLY A 121 19.24 6.58 -10.06
N PHE A 122 19.39 5.42 -9.42
CA PHE A 122 19.64 4.16 -10.10
C PHE A 122 18.35 3.58 -10.72
N PHE A 123 18.35 3.42 -12.05
CA PHE A 123 17.20 2.91 -12.82
C PHE A 123 16.50 1.66 -12.25
N PRO A 124 17.20 0.62 -11.74
CA PRO A 124 16.54 -0.56 -11.17
C PRO A 124 15.70 -0.26 -9.93
N ILE A 125 16.14 0.69 -9.10
CA ILE A 125 15.43 1.11 -7.89
C ILE A 125 14.16 1.88 -8.28
N ALA A 126 14.22 2.70 -9.34
CA ALA A 126 13.05 3.38 -9.88
C ALA A 126 11.99 2.39 -10.42
N ILE A 127 12.40 1.36 -11.19
CA ILE A 127 11.48 0.31 -11.64
C ILE A 127 10.88 -0.42 -10.44
N LEU A 128 11.71 -0.78 -9.47
CA LEU A 128 11.27 -1.48 -8.27
C LEU A 128 10.24 -0.65 -7.49
N PHE A 129 10.49 0.65 -7.34
CA PHE A 129 9.55 1.57 -6.71
C PHE A 129 8.21 1.56 -7.44
N LEU A 130 8.21 1.77 -8.77
CA LEU A 130 6.98 1.79 -9.56
C LEU A 130 6.20 0.48 -9.47
N LEU A 131 6.88 -0.66 -9.62
CA LEU A 131 6.26 -1.98 -9.52
C LEU A 131 5.69 -2.23 -8.12
N TYR A 132 6.44 -1.86 -7.09
CA TYR A 132 6.01 -2.06 -5.71
C TYR A 132 4.80 -1.19 -5.37
N THR A 133 4.91 0.14 -5.53
CA THR A 133 3.86 1.08 -5.09
C THR A 133 2.60 1.00 -5.96
N SER A 134 2.73 0.69 -7.24
CA SER A 134 1.58 0.67 -8.17
C SER A 134 0.86 -0.68 -8.22
N LEU A 135 1.53 -1.77 -7.81
CA LEU A 135 0.98 -3.12 -7.95
C LEU A 135 1.06 -3.95 -6.67
N LEU A 136 2.28 -4.21 -6.16
CA LEU A 136 2.45 -5.16 -5.07
C LEU A 136 1.91 -4.64 -3.73
N ALA A 137 2.21 -3.39 -3.37
CA ALA A 137 1.71 -2.78 -2.14
C ALA A 137 0.17 -2.71 -2.12
N PRO A 138 -0.53 -2.22 -3.17
CA PRO A 138 -1.99 -2.27 -3.20
C PRO A 138 -2.58 -3.69 -3.04
N ILE A 139 -1.97 -4.70 -3.64
CA ILE A 139 -2.42 -6.11 -3.49
C ILE A 139 -2.26 -6.57 -2.04
N VAL A 140 -1.09 -6.33 -1.44
CA VAL A 140 -0.82 -6.69 -0.04
C VAL A 140 -1.77 -5.96 0.91
N GLU A 141 -1.98 -4.66 0.70
CA GLU A 141 -2.90 -3.84 1.48
C GLU A 141 -4.34 -4.34 1.36
N GLU A 142 -4.82 -4.66 0.17
CA GLU A 142 -6.18 -5.17 -0.02
C GLU A 142 -6.39 -6.51 0.70
N ILE A 143 -5.42 -7.44 0.58
CA ILE A 143 -5.46 -8.73 1.26
C ILE A 143 -5.47 -8.54 2.79
N VAL A 144 -4.68 -7.61 3.33
CA VAL A 144 -4.57 -7.40 4.78
C VAL A 144 -5.77 -6.64 5.33
N PHE A 145 -6.11 -5.49 4.76
CA PHE A 145 -7.13 -4.58 5.30
C PHE A 145 -8.56 -4.99 4.92
N ARG A 146 -8.80 -5.49 3.71
CA ARG A 146 -10.18 -5.79 3.23
C ARG A 146 -10.45 -7.29 3.29
N GLY A 147 -9.42 -8.11 3.08
CA GLY A 147 -9.49 -9.55 3.30
C GLY A 147 -9.40 -9.94 4.78
N MET A 148 -8.19 -9.99 5.32
CA MET A 148 -7.89 -10.62 6.61
C MET A 148 -8.45 -9.85 7.80
N PHE A 149 -8.31 -8.52 7.85
CA PHE A 149 -8.84 -7.70 8.94
C PHE A 149 -10.36 -7.88 9.11
N ILE A 150 -11.11 -7.74 8.02
CA ILE A 150 -12.57 -7.90 8.02
C ILE A 150 -12.95 -9.35 8.35
N GLN A 151 -12.31 -10.34 7.70
CA GLN A 151 -12.64 -11.74 7.90
C GLN A 151 -12.30 -12.25 9.31
N LEU A 152 -11.24 -11.75 9.95
CA LEU A 152 -10.80 -12.22 11.26
C LEU A 152 -11.52 -11.54 12.42
N LEU A 153 -11.87 -10.26 12.28
CA LEU A 153 -12.45 -9.46 13.36
C LEU A 153 -13.95 -9.19 13.19
N PHE A 154 -14.43 -9.11 11.95
CA PHE A 154 -15.75 -8.59 11.62
C PHE A 154 -16.65 -9.55 10.82
N LYS A 155 -16.27 -10.83 10.66
CA LYS A 155 -16.99 -11.82 9.85
C LYS A 155 -18.52 -11.85 10.02
N ASN A 156 -19.00 -11.73 11.27
CA ASN A 156 -20.43 -11.81 11.63
C ASN A 156 -20.96 -10.46 12.15
N SER A 157 -20.37 -9.35 11.72
CA SER A 157 -20.73 -8.00 12.19
C SER A 157 -21.20 -7.12 11.03
N SER A 158 -21.59 -5.88 11.34
CA SER A 158 -21.99 -4.91 10.32
C SER A 158 -20.87 -4.65 9.31
N ARG A 159 -21.14 -4.89 8.03
CA ARG A 159 -20.20 -4.63 6.93
C ARG A 159 -19.77 -3.16 6.89
N TRP A 160 -20.68 -2.24 7.16
CA TRP A 160 -20.39 -0.80 7.22
C TRP A 160 -19.39 -0.46 8.32
N LEU A 161 -19.54 -1.05 9.51
CA LEU A 161 -18.60 -0.83 10.61
C LEU A 161 -17.21 -1.39 10.27
N ALA A 162 -17.16 -2.57 9.66
CA ALA A 162 -15.91 -3.19 9.22
C ALA A 162 -15.17 -2.33 8.20
N TRP A 163 -15.88 -1.80 7.20
CA TRP A 163 -15.31 -0.92 6.19
C TRP A 163 -14.85 0.41 6.74
N LEU A 164 -15.63 1.02 7.64
CA LEU A 164 -15.24 2.26 8.30
C LEU A 164 -13.96 2.07 9.10
N LEU A 165 -13.92 1.08 9.99
CA LEU A 165 -12.76 0.84 10.87
C LEU A 165 -11.50 0.43 10.10
N SER A 166 -11.65 -0.42 9.08
CA SER A 166 -10.52 -0.81 8.22
C SER A 166 -9.96 0.39 7.46
N SER A 167 -10.82 1.25 6.91
CA SER A 167 -10.41 2.45 6.17
C SER A 167 -9.81 3.52 7.07
N THR A 168 -10.36 3.73 8.27
CA THR A 168 -9.77 4.62 9.27
C THR A 168 -8.39 4.16 9.69
N LEU A 169 -8.22 2.85 9.97
CA LEU A 169 -6.91 2.31 10.35
C LEU A 169 -5.90 2.42 9.20
N PHE A 170 -6.32 2.14 7.97
CA PHE A 170 -5.51 2.32 6.77
C PHE A 170 -5.02 3.78 6.65
N ALA A 171 -5.92 4.76 6.79
CA ALA A 171 -5.58 6.17 6.73
C ALA A 171 -4.63 6.60 7.85
N LEU A 172 -4.87 6.17 9.09
CA LEU A 172 -4.01 6.47 10.24
C LEU A 172 -2.59 5.94 10.05
N MET A 173 -2.45 4.73 9.51
CA MET A 173 -1.14 4.14 9.21
C MET A 173 -0.35 4.96 8.19
N HIS A 174 -1.01 5.61 7.24
CA HIS A 174 -0.36 6.50 6.28
C HIS A 174 -0.03 7.87 6.88
N PHE A 175 -0.87 8.38 7.78
CA PHE A 175 -0.63 9.66 8.45
C PHE A 175 0.65 9.63 9.30
N ILE A 176 0.92 8.51 9.98
CA ILE A 176 2.13 8.30 10.79
C ILE A 176 3.42 8.34 9.93
N HIS A 177 3.33 8.18 8.61
CA HIS A 177 4.49 8.24 7.71
C HIS A 177 4.81 9.65 7.18
N LEU A 178 3.95 10.65 7.41
CA LEU A 178 4.14 12.01 6.87
C LEU A 178 4.94 12.95 7.79
N HIS A 179 5.41 12.46 8.94
CA HIS A 179 6.27 13.21 9.84
C HIS A 179 7.52 12.38 10.17
N PRO A 180 8.71 12.74 9.66
CA PRO A 180 9.97 12.25 10.21
C PRO A 180 10.19 12.74 11.65
#